data_AF-A0A845ZDE9-F1
#
_entry.id   AF-A0A845ZDE9-F1
#
_cell.length_a   1.000
_cell.length_b   1.000
_cell.length_c   1.000
_cell.angle_alpha   90.00
_cell.angle_beta   90.00
_cell.angle_gamma   90.00
#
_symmetry.space_group_name_H-M   'P 1'
#
loop_
_entity.id
_entity.type
_entity.pdbx_description
1 polymer ?
#
loop_
_entity_poly.entity_id
_entity_poly.type
_entity_poly.pdbx_seq_one_letter_code
_entity_poly.pdbx_strand_id
1 'polypeptide(L)' 'MDAAALWQRYQDWLYYHEGLELYLDISRMGFDDAFVEAMLPKLEKAFKDMDALVNGAIANPDENRMVEL' A
#
# COMPACT_ATOMS: atom_id res chain seq x y z
N MET A 1 23.88 -2.74 -3.78
CA MET A 1 23.43 -3.14 -5.12
C MET A 1 24.29 -2.40 -6.13
N ASP A 2 24.74 -3.08 -7.18
CA ASP A 2 25.38 -2.41 -8.31
C ASP A 2 24.33 -1.66 -9.17
N ALA A 3 24.79 -0.97 -10.22
CA ALA A 3 23.90 -0.20 -11.08
C ALA A 3 22.84 -1.06 -11.79
N ALA A 4 23.18 -2.30 -12.16
CA ALA A 4 22.26 -3.22 -12.81
C ALA A 4 21.16 -3.68 -11.84
N ALA A 5 21.53 -4.04 -10.61
CA ALA A 5 20.58 -4.42 -9.57
C ALA A 5 19.69 -3.25 -9.14
N LEU A 6 20.21 -2.01 -9.11
CA LEU A 6 19.40 -0.82 -8.85
C LEU A 6 18.40 -0.55 -9.99
N TRP A 7 18.80 -0.77 -11.23
CA TRP A 7 17.90 -0.64 -12.38
C TRP A 7 16.77 -1.68 -12.35
N GLN A 8 17.10 -2.95 -12.07
CA GLN A 8 16.09 -3.99 -11.90
C GLN A 8 15.12 -3.65 -10.77
N ARG A 9 15.64 -3.23 -9.61
CA ARG A 9 14.80 -2.81 -8.47
C ARG A 9 13.89 -1.63 -8.82
N TYR A 10 14.35 -0.68 -9.64
CA TYR A 10 13.47 0.38 -10.14
C TYR A 10 12.31 -0.19 -10.97
N GLN A 11 12.60 -1.10 -11.91
CA GLN A 11 11.57 -1.71 -12.74
C GLN A 11 10.55 -2.52 -11.93
N ASP A 12 11.00 -3.23 -10.90
CA ASP A 12 10.12 -4.06 -10.05
C ASP A 12 9.19 -3.21 -9.17
N TRP A 13 9.63 -2.01 -8.77
CA TRP A 13 8.96 -1.18 -7.77
C TRP A 13 8.38 0.14 -8.30
N LEU A 14 8.47 0.37 -9.62
CA LEU A 14 7.79 1.47 -10.28
C LEU A 14 6.33 1.07 -10.55
N TYR A 15 5.40 1.78 -9.94
CA TYR A 15 3.98 1.66 -10.22
C TYR A 15 3.49 2.83 -11.08
N TYR A 16 2.69 2.53 -12.10
CA TYR A 16 1.98 3.52 -12.90
C TYR A 16 0.48 3.30 -12.80
N HIS A 17 -0.24 4.33 -12.37
CA HIS A 17 -1.70 4.34 -12.33
C HIS A 17 -2.24 5.08 -13.56
N GLU A 18 -2.61 4.33 -14.60
CA GLU A 18 -3.08 4.88 -15.89
C GLU A 18 -4.24 5.86 -15.74
N GLY A 19 -5.27 5.53 -14.95
CA GLY A 19 -6.46 6.38 -14.79
C GLY A 19 -6.22 7.72 -14.08
N LEU A 20 -5.06 7.89 -13.43
CA LEU A 20 -4.66 9.13 -12.77
C LEU A 20 -3.42 9.75 -13.41
N GLU A 21 -2.87 9.10 -14.45
CA GLU A 21 -1.60 9.43 -15.08
C GLU A 21 -0.45 9.64 -14.06
N LEU A 22 -0.47 8.86 -12.97
CA LEU A 22 0.42 9.03 -11.82
C LEU A 22 1.48 7.92 -11.77
N TYR A 23 2.74 8.30 -11.55
CA TYR A 23 3.83 7.39 -11.24
C TYR A 23 4.15 7.41 -9.74
N LEU A 24 4.39 6.24 -9.16
CA LEU A 24 4.90 6.06 -7.81
C LEU A 24 6.11 5.12 -7.84
N ASP A 25 7.28 5.65 -7.48
CA ASP A 25 8.52 4.90 -7.36
C ASP A 25 8.95 4.81 -5.90
N ILE A 26 9.02 3.59 -5.37
CA ILE A 26 9.50 3.31 -4.01
C ILE A 26 10.85 2.57 -3.98
N SER A 27 11.48 2.37 -5.13
CA SER A 27 12.71 1.57 -5.28
C SER A 27 13.88 2.06 -4.41
N ARG A 28 13.89 3.34 -4.05
CA ARG A 28 14.91 3.99 -3.20
C ARG A 28 14.55 4.08 -1.72
N MET A 29 13.40 3.55 -1.31
CA MET A 29 13.04 3.47 0.10
C MET A 29 13.81 2.33 0.80
N GLY A 30 14.06 2.52 2.10
CA GLY A 30 14.82 1.58 2.92
C GLY A 30 14.02 0.36 3.38
N PHE A 31 13.58 -0.48 2.45
CA PHE A 31 12.94 -1.76 2.76
C PHE A 31 13.61 -2.91 2.00
N ASP A 32 13.57 -4.11 2.59
CA ASP A 32 14.00 -5.36 1.97
C ASP A 32 12.80 -6.29 1.73
N ASP A 33 13.06 -7.44 1.12
CA ASP A 33 12.00 -8.41 0.78
C ASP A 33 11.36 -8.98 2.05
N ALA A 34 12.14 -9.16 3.13
CA ALA A 34 11.63 -9.63 4.42
C ALA A 34 10.64 -8.64 5.05
N PHE A 35 10.90 -7.34 4.93
CA PHE A 35 9.95 -6.31 5.35
C PHE A 35 8.64 -6.39 4.55
N VAL A 36 8.73 -6.57 3.22
CA VAL A 36 7.56 -6.68 2.35
C VAL A 36 6.72 -7.91 2.74
N GLU A 37 7.36 -9.07 2.93
CA GLU A 37 6.70 -10.30 3.38
C GLU A 37 6.01 -10.11 4.73
N ALA A 38 6.66 -9.44 5.68
CA ALA A 38 6.09 -9.14 6.99
C ALA A 38 4.91 -8.14 6.94
N MET A 39 4.87 -7.27 5.92
CA MET A 39 3.82 -6.27 5.74
C MET A 39 2.62 -6.79 4.95
N LEU A 40 2.80 -7.74 4.04
CA LEU A 40 1.74 -8.29 3.18
C LEU A 40 0.47 -8.69 3.95
N PRO A 41 0.50 -9.51 5.03
CA PRO A 41 -0.72 -9.88 5.74
C PRO A 41 -1.38 -8.69 6.46
N LYS A 42 -0.61 -7.67 6.84
CA LYS A 42 -1.15 -6.44 7.45
C LYS A 42 -1.86 -5.58 6.42
N LEU A 43 -1.31 -5.50 5.20
CA LEU A 43 -1.93 -4.80 4.08
C LEU A 43 -3.23 -5.49 3.67
N GLU A 44 -3.26 -6.83 3.56
CA GLU A 44 -4.48 -7.59 3.30
C GLU A 44 -5.58 -7.30 4.35
N LYS A 45 -5.21 -7.22 5.63
CA LYS A 45 -6.14 -6.82 6.68
C LYS A 45 -6.62 -5.38 6.46
N ALA A 46 -5.71 -4.44 6.19
CA ALA A 46 -6.06 -3.04 5.97
C ALA A 46 -7.04 -2.86 4.80
N PHE A 47 -6.87 -3.59 3.70
CA PHE A 47 -7.81 -3.57 2.58
C PHE A 47 -9.20 -4.09 2.99
N LYS A 48 -9.27 -5.20 3.74
CA LYS A 48 -10.56 -5.72 4.26
C LYS A 48 -11.24 -4.75 5.23
N ASP A 49 -10.46 -4.12 6.11
CA ASP A 49 -10.97 -3.12 7.04
C ASP A 49 -11.49 -1.89 6.27
N MET A 50 -10.80 -1.47 5.20
CA MET A 50 -11.20 -0.37 4.33
C MET A 50 -12.49 -0.71 3.55
N ASP A 51 -12.63 -1.93 3.04
CA ASP A 51 -13.88 -2.38 2.42
C ASP A 51 -15.04 -2.38 3.42
N ALA A 52 -14.80 -2.84 4.66
CA ALA A 52 -15.80 -2.79 5.71
C ALA A 52 -16.19 -1.34 6.05
N LEU A 53 -15.21 -0.43 6.08
CA LEU A 53 -15.43 1.00 6.31
C LEU A 53 -16.33 1.61 5.24
N VAL A 54 -16.00 1.40 3.96
CA VAL A 54 -16.79 1.90 2.83
C VAL A 54 -18.22 1.34 2.83
N ASN A 55 -18.41 0.12 3.33
CA ASN A 55 -19.73 -0.50 3.46
C ASN A 55 -20.50 -0.11 4.73
N GLY A 56 -20.05 0.93 5.45
CA GLY A 56 -20.77 1.47 6.60
C GLY A 56 -20.52 0.74 7.92
N ALA A 57 -19.36 0.10 8.08
CA ALA A 57 -18.96 -0.35 9.41
C ALA A 57 -18.79 0.86 10.34
N ILE A 58 -19.28 0.74 11.59
CA ILE A 58 -18.99 1.72 12.64
C ILE A 58 -17.51 1.55 13.02
N ALA A 59 -16.64 2.31 12.36
CA ALA A 59 -15.20 2.27 12.58
C ALA A 59 -14.68 3.40 13.47
N ASN A 60 -15.53 4.37 13.82
CA ASN A 60 -15.25 5.32 14.90
C ASN A 60 -16.02 4.89 16.17
N PRO A 61 -15.44 4.00 17.00
CA PRO A 61 -16.09 3.53 18.22
C PRO A 61 -16.22 4.62 19.28
N ASP A 62 -15.37 5.65 19.24
CA ASP A 62 -15.39 6.76 20.21
C ASP A 62 -16.61 7.66 20.01
N GLU A 63 -17.03 7.87 18.76
CA GLU A 63 -18.24 8.64 18.43
C GLU A 63 -19.47 7.76 18.15
N ASN A 64 -19.30 6.43 18.10
CA ASN A 64 -20.31 5.46 17.62
C ASN A 64 -20.93 5.88 16.26
N ARG A 65 -20.08 6.35 15.35
CA ARG A 65 -20.48 6.86 14.04
C ARG A 65 -19.75 6.15 12.91
N MET A 66 -20.38 6.15 11.74
CA MET A 66 -19.72 5.74 10.50
C MET A 66 -18.71 6.81 10.10
N VAL A 67 -17.59 6.38 9.51
CA VAL A 67 -16.68 7.28 8.82
C VAL A 67 -17.11 7.26 7.36
N GLU A 68 -17.93 8.22 6.96
CA GLU A 68 -18.32 8.39 5.56
C GLU A 68 -17.18 9.07 4.78
N LEU A 69 -16.95 8.61 3.55
CA LEU A 69 -16.17 9.30 2.53
C LEU A 69 -16.99 10.45 1.94
#